data_AF-A0A946FBL5-F1
#
_entry.id   AF-A0A946FBL5-F1
#
_cell.length_a   1.000
_cell.length_b   1.000
_cell.length_c   1.000
_cell.angle_alpha   90.00
_cell.angle_beta   90.00
_cell.angle_gamma   90.00
#
_symmetry.space_group_name_H-M   'P 1'
#
loop_
_entity.id
_entity.type
_entity.pdbx_description
1 polymer ?
#
loop_
_entity_poly.entity_id
_entity_poly.type
_entity_poly.pdbx_seq_one_letter_code
_entity_poly.pdbx_strand_id
1 'polypeptide(L)'
;MRATKGFQAAILTVLMLSSAHADDSDAYPVGTMTTMWWEHHMFGSYRHWDEIFSVRPIDRGPGEPSYLPQGDLLGDLDYMYRGERHFISDYMERNRVTGLLVIHGGVIRMEHYAHGADESSRFISQSVAKSVVSTLIGRAIQDGLIESVDDPIDRYVPALAQSAYAGVPIEAVLQMSSGIAYDEDYDAWNSDISKMWRESGELHVTPINSFLLEYGTEARPYGVYNYKGADTQALGWLLSEVSGMSLSNYVSQALWQPLGMEADASWMLDGYGEDATEIAFTGLSAVLRDYGRFGLLMAQDGLWEGRRLLPEGWVRQASVPSRPQVQPGRLYEGYDLGYQYQWWVLPGSRGIFTAQGVNGQFVYVDPGADLVVVQTAAWTDWWDEDAEEEFYALNELLAELLEHMSGG
;
A
#
# COMPACT_ATOMS: atom_id res chain seq x y z
N MET A 1 1.08 -56.73 -51.45
CA MET A 1 0.64 -56.97 -50.06
C MET A 1 1.91 -56.91 -49.19
N ARG A 2 2.32 -55.79 -48.58
CA ARG A 2 1.76 -55.07 -47.40
C ARG A 2 1.28 -56.05 -46.32
N ALA A 3 1.73 -56.01 -45.07
CA ALA A 3 2.14 -54.86 -44.26
C ALA A 3 3.18 -55.20 -43.17
N THR A 4 4.08 -54.25 -42.95
CA THR A 4 4.97 -54.08 -41.79
C THR A 4 4.16 -53.54 -40.61
N LYS A 5 4.34 -54.06 -39.39
CA LYS A 5 3.84 -53.42 -38.16
C LYS A 5 5.03 -52.92 -37.33
N GLY A 6 5.12 -51.60 -37.23
CA GLY A 6 6.08 -50.87 -36.42
C GLY A 6 5.49 -50.52 -35.05
N PHE A 7 6.44 -50.34 -34.12
CA PHE A 7 6.33 -49.82 -32.76
C PHE A 7 5.59 -48.47 -32.70
N GLN A 8 4.73 -48.26 -31.71
CA GLN A 8 4.42 -46.93 -31.18
C GLN A 8 4.34 -46.98 -29.66
N ALA A 9 5.21 -46.19 -29.03
CA ALA A 9 5.20 -45.86 -27.61
C ALA A 9 4.08 -44.83 -27.35
N ALA A 10 3.32 -45.03 -26.28
CA ALA A 10 2.33 -44.08 -25.82
C ALA A 10 3.04 -42.97 -25.04
N ILE A 11 3.03 -41.75 -25.58
CA ILE A 11 3.34 -40.53 -24.85
C ILE A 11 2.03 -40.08 -24.19
N LEU A 12 2.01 -40.05 -22.86
CA LEU A 12 0.91 -39.53 -22.06
C LEU A 12 1.09 -38.01 -21.95
N THR A 13 0.40 -37.26 -22.81
CA THR A 13 0.33 -35.79 -22.70
C THR A 13 -0.65 -35.44 -21.58
N VAL A 14 -0.15 -34.89 -20.48
CA VAL A 14 -0.96 -34.19 -19.48
C VAL A 14 -1.43 -32.89 -20.14
N LEU A 15 -2.72 -32.81 -20.45
CA LEU A 15 -3.36 -31.56 -20.84
C LEU A 15 -3.43 -30.68 -19.59
N MET A 16 -2.56 -29.67 -19.51
CA MET A 16 -2.85 -28.49 -18.70
C MET A 16 -4.05 -27.80 -19.36
N LEU A 17 -5.17 -27.73 -18.65
CA LEU A 17 -6.29 -26.87 -19.02
C LEU A 17 -5.84 -25.42 -18.81
N SER A 18 -5.25 -24.81 -19.84
CA SER A 18 -5.21 -23.35 -19.94
C SER A 18 -6.65 -22.89 -20.20
N SER A 19 -7.35 -22.41 -19.18
CA SER A 19 -8.52 -21.57 -19.38
C SER A 19 -8.05 -20.27 -20.02
N ALA A 20 -8.11 -20.22 -21.34
CA ALA A 20 -8.08 -18.96 -22.07
C ALA A 20 -9.30 -18.16 -21.59
N HIS A 21 -9.06 -17.15 -20.76
CA HIS A 21 -10.10 -16.22 -20.35
C HIS A 21 -10.45 -15.37 -21.57
N ALA A 22 -11.73 -15.38 -21.92
CA ALA A 22 -12.26 -14.40 -22.85
C ALA A 22 -12.06 -13.02 -22.24
N ASP A 23 -11.72 -12.05 -23.08
CA ASP A 23 -11.56 -10.64 -22.76
C ASP A 23 -12.88 -10.12 -22.13
N ASP A 24 -12.92 -10.04 -20.80
CA ASP A 24 -14.11 -9.70 -20.00
C ASP A 24 -14.23 -8.17 -19.80
N SER A 25 -13.67 -7.39 -20.72
CA SER A 25 -13.62 -5.92 -20.66
C SER A 25 -15.01 -5.28 -20.56
N ASP A 26 -16.05 -5.98 -21.03
CA ASP A 26 -17.45 -5.53 -20.96
C ASP A 26 -18.08 -5.72 -19.57
N ALA A 27 -17.54 -6.60 -18.70
CA ALA A 27 -18.12 -6.89 -17.39
C ALA A 27 -17.69 -5.89 -16.29
N TYR A 28 -16.50 -5.31 -16.43
CA TYR A 28 -15.92 -4.37 -15.46
C TYR A 28 -15.46 -3.08 -16.15
N PRO A 29 -16.40 -2.22 -16.59
CA PRO A 29 -16.06 -1.03 -17.35
C PRO A 29 -15.20 -0.06 -16.54
N VAL A 30 -14.25 0.59 -17.20
CA VAL A 30 -13.46 1.68 -16.63
C VAL A 30 -14.30 2.96 -16.62
N GLY A 31 -14.47 3.57 -15.45
CA GLY A 31 -15.13 4.86 -15.32
C GLY A 31 -14.25 6.01 -15.79
N THR A 32 -14.87 7.17 -15.98
CA THR A 32 -14.17 8.45 -16.18
C THR A 32 -13.89 9.12 -14.83
N MET A 33 -13.19 10.26 -14.85
CA MET A 33 -12.95 11.10 -13.66
C MET A 33 -14.18 11.30 -12.76
N THR A 34 -15.38 11.44 -13.35
CA THR A 34 -16.63 11.69 -12.59
C THR A 34 -17.43 10.44 -12.26
N THR A 35 -17.09 9.29 -12.87
CA THR A 35 -17.88 8.05 -12.76
C THR A 35 -17.09 6.88 -12.19
N MET A 36 -15.78 7.02 -11.96
CA MET A 36 -14.88 5.97 -11.45
C MET A 36 -15.28 5.42 -10.08
N TRP A 37 -15.95 6.24 -9.26
CA TRP A 37 -16.46 5.84 -7.94
C TRP A 37 -17.84 5.17 -8.00
N TRP A 38 -18.48 5.12 -9.18
CA TRP A 38 -19.76 4.44 -9.28
C TRP A 38 -19.53 2.95 -9.16
N GLU A 39 -20.35 2.27 -8.37
CA GLU A 39 -20.16 0.87 -7.97
C GLU A 39 -19.82 -0.07 -9.14
N HIS A 40 -20.46 0.10 -10.31
CA HIS A 40 -20.23 -0.75 -11.49
C HIS A 40 -18.94 -0.42 -12.26
N HIS A 41 -18.31 0.72 -12.00
CA HIS A 41 -17.01 1.09 -12.57
C HIS A 41 -15.83 0.77 -11.66
N MET A 42 -16.03 0.68 -10.33
CA MET A 42 -14.94 0.65 -9.37
C MET A 42 -13.92 -0.47 -9.65
N PHE A 43 -14.37 -1.69 -9.96
CA PHE A 43 -13.48 -2.80 -10.29
C PHE A 43 -12.60 -2.53 -11.53
N GLY A 44 -13.16 -1.89 -12.57
CA GLY A 44 -12.42 -1.50 -13.76
C GLY A 44 -11.48 -0.33 -13.46
N SER A 45 -12.01 0.73 -12.86
CA SER A 45 -11.26 1.95 -12.54
C SER A 45 -10.08 1.72 -11.62
N TYR A 46 -10.21 0.88 -10.59
CA TYR A 46 -9.14 0.63 -9.62
C TYR A 46 -7.96 -0.14 -10.21
N ARG A 47 -8.18 -0.81 -11.35
CA ARG A 47 -7.16 -1.55 -12.09
C ARG A 47 -6.52 -0.76 -13.23
N HIS A 48 -7.12 0.37 -13.60
CA HIS A 48 -6.76 1.18 -14.76
C HIS A 48 -6.69 2.67 -14.36
N TRP A 49 -6.10 2.95 -13.19
CA TRP A 49 -6.01 4.32 -12.66
C TRP A 49 -5.29 5.26 -13.62
N ASP A 50 -4.32 4.73 -14.38
CA ASP A 50 -3.54 5.41 -15.41
C ASP A 50 -4.31 5.70 -16.71
N GLU A 51 -5.49 5.10 -16.90
CA GLU A 51 -6.41 5.49 -17.98
C GLU A 51 -7.29 6.69 -17.60
N ILE A 52 -7.42 6.96 -16.29
CA ILE A 52 -8.30 7.99 -15.74
C ILE A 52 -7.50 9.25 -15.40
N PHE A 53 -6.31 9.08 -14.83
CA PHE A 53 -5.47 10.15 -14.33
C PHE A 53 -4.14 10.27 -15.07
N SER A 54 -3.56 11.46 -15.00
CA SER A 54 -2.15 11.64 -15.35
C SER A 54 -1.29 10.94 -14.29
N VAL A 55 -0.40 10.06 -14.76
CA VAL A 55 0.51 9.32 -13.90
C VAL A 55 1.95 9.45 -14.38
N ARG A 56 2.90 9.28 -13.47
CA ARG A 56 4.32 9.10 -13.80
C ARG A 56 4.70 7.63 -13.61
N PRO A 57 5.33 6.98 -14.59
CA PRO A 57 5.79 5.60 -14.44
C PRO A 57 6.91 5.49 -13.42
N ILE A 58 6.95 4.36 -12.72
CA ILE A 58 8.00 3.93 -11.81
C ILE A 58 8.64 2.70 -12.45
N ASP A 59 9.81 2.91 -13.05
CA ASP A 59 10.53 1.87 -13.80
C ASP A 59 11.05 0.78 -12.84
N ARG A 60 10.78 -0.49 -13.14
CA ARG A 60 11.29 -1.65 -12.39
C ARG A 60 12.76 -1.96 -12.66
N GLY A 61 13.34 -1.31 -13.65
CA GLY A 61 14.69 -1.49 -14.13
C GLY A 61 14.84 -2.69 -15.07
N PRO A 62 16.01 -2.83 -15.71
CA PRO A 62 16.27 -3.90 -16.66
C PRO A 62 16.58 -5.25 -16.00
N GLY A 63 16.57 -5.32 -14.66
CA GLY A 63 16.87 -6.54 -13.91
C GLY A 63 15.75 -7.58 -14.03
N GLU A 64 16.13 -8.84 -13.84
CA GLU A 64 15.14 -9.89 -13.61
C GLU A 64 14.40 -9.60 -12.31
N PRO A 65 13.07 -9.82 -12.27
CA PRO A 65 12.32 -9.73 -11.03
C PRO A 65 12.94 -10.63 -9.95
N SER A 66 12.95 -10.16 -8.71
CA SER A 66 13.34 -10.98 -7.56
C SER A 66 12.39 -12.16 -7.46
N TYR A 67 12.97 -13.33 -7.26
CA TYR A 67 12.22 -14.57 -7.25
C TYR A 67 11.36 -14.65 -5.98
N LEU A 68 10.04 -14.70 -6.18
CA LEU A 68 9.09 -14.94 -5.10
C LEU A 68 8.62 -16.41 -5.20
N PRO A 69 9.20 -17.32 -4.40
CA PRO A 69 8.90 -18.74 -4.50
C PRO A 69 7.44 -19.05 -4.13
N GLN A 70 6.88 -20.06 -4.77
CA GLN A 70 5.56 -20.61 -4.43
C GLN A 70 5.74 -21.93 -3.65
N GLY A 71 5.07 -22.03 -2.50
CA GLY A 71 5.04 -23.25 -1.69
C GLY A 71 3.83 -24.13 -2.00
N ASP A 72 3.51 -25.03 -1.07
CA ASP A 72 2.23 -25.74 -1.10
C ASP A 72 1.10 -24.73 -0.89
N LEU A 73 0.26 -24.57 -1.94
CA LEU A 73 -0.82 -23.61 -1.91
C LEU A 73 -1.94 -24.09 -0.99
N LEU A 74 -2.42 -23.17 -0.17
CA LEU A 74 -3.66 -23.31 0.58
C LEU A 74 -4.83 -23.31 -0.40
N GLY A 75 -5.80 -24.20 -0.15
CA GLY A 75 -7.07 -24.21 -0.88
C GLY A 75 -8.03 -23.14 -0.34
N ASP A 76 -9.30 -23.27 -0.68
CA ASP A 76 -10.36 -22.47 -0.07
C ASP A 76 -10.60 -22.94 1.37
N LEU A 77 -10.11 -22.16 2.32
CA LEU A 77 -10.18 -22.46 3.75
C LEU A 77 -11.45 -21.87 4.35
N ASP A 78 -11.97 -22.54 5.38
CA ASP A 78 -13.02 -21.97 6.21
C ASP A 78 -12.47 -21.32 7.47
N TYR A 79 -13.17 -20.29 7.94
CA TYR A 79 -12.87 -19.55 9.15
C TYR A 79 -14.16 -19.19 9.90
N MET A 80 -14.03 -18.90 11.19
CA MET A 80 -15.13 -18.44 12.02
C MET A 80 -15.05 -16.92 12.16
N TYR A 81 -16.12 -16.22 11.81
CA TYR A 81 -16.27 -14.79 12.03
C TYR A 81 -17.66 -14.51 12.61
N ARG A 82 -17.72 -13.75 13.70
CA ARG A 82 -18.97 -13.42 14.42
C ARG A 82 -19.89 -14.62 14.74
N GLY A 83 -19.30 -15.80 14.95
CA GLY A 83 -20.02 -17.03 15.28
C GLY A 83 -20.56 -17.80 14.08
N GLU A 84 -20.31 -17.34 12.85
CA GLU A 84 -20.67 -17.99 11.61
C GLU A 84 -19.43 -18.52 10.89
N ARG A 85 -19.62 -19.58 10.10
CA ARG A 85 -18.56 -20.20 9.29
C ARG A 85 -18.59 -19.59 7.89
N HIS A 86 -17.45 -19.07 7.45
CA HIS A 86 -17.27 -18.51 6.11
C HIS A 86 -16.12 -19.20 5.39
N PHE A 87 -16.08 -19.09 4.06
CA PHE A 87 -14.95 -19.49 3.24
C PHE A 87 -14.19 -18.27 2.72
N ILE A 88 -12.91 -18.43 2.36
CA ILE A 88 -12.11 -17.35 1.76
C ILE A 88 -12.72 -16.91 0.42
N SER A 89 -13.27 -17.84 -0.36
CA SER A 89 -14.00 -17.49 -1.59
C SER A 89 -15.21 -16.59 -1.31
N ASP A 90 -16.00 -16.90 -0.28
CA ASP A 90 -17.15 -16.09 0.15
C ASP A 90 -16.73 -14.71 0.70
N TYR A 91 -15.60 -14.66 1.41
CA TYR A 91 -14.98 -13.43 1.90
C TYR A 91 -14.65 -12.50 0.73
N MET A 92 -13.96 -13.02 -0.28
CA MET A 92 -13.52 -12.23 -1.42
C MET A 92 -14.69 -11.64 -2.18
N GLU A 93 -15.75 -12.42 -2.43
CA GLU A 93 -16.95 -11.95 -3.11
C GLU A 93 -17.70 -10.89 -2.28
N ARG A 94 -17.97 -11.18 -0.99
CA ARG A 94 -18.73 -10.28 -0.11
C ARG A 94 -18.02 -8.95 0.11
N ASN A 95 -16.71 -8.98 0.31
CA ASN A 95 -15.88 -7.80 0.57
C ASN A 95 -15.24 -7.25 -0.70
N ARG A 96 -15.75 -7.62 -1.89
CA ARG A 96 -15.36 -7.03 -3.18
C ARG A 96 -13.83 -7.03 -3.38
N VAL A 97 -13.17 -8.10 -2.93
CA VAL A 97 -11.72 -8.27 -2.98
C VAL A 97 -11.33 -8.61 -4.39
N THR A 98 -10.44 -7.81 -4.97
CA THR A 98 -9.92 -7.98 -6.33
C THR A 98 -8.62 -8.78 -6.38
N GLY A 99 -7.85 -8.78 -5.30
CA GLY A 99 -6.60 -9.52 -5.17
C GLY A 99 -6.33 -9.89 -3.71
N LEU A 100 -5.89 -11.12 -3.48
CA LEU A 100 -5.46 -11.63 -2.17
C LEU A 100 -4.16 -12.42 -2.34
N LEU A 101 -3.11 -12.03 -1.63
CA LEU A 101 -1.81 -12.68 -1.62
C LEU A 101 -1.40 -12.98 -0.18
N VAL A 102 -1.09 -14.23 0.12
CA VAL A 102 -0.59 -14.67 1.42
C VAL A 102 0.82 -15.24 1.23
N ILE A 103 1.78 -14.64 1.92
CA ILE A 103 3.18 -15.07 1.94
C ILE A 103 3.51 -15.47 3.37
N HIS A 104 4.07 -16.67 3.54
CA HIS A 104 4.49 -17.16 4.86
C HIS A 104 5.83 -17.87 4.75
N GLY A 105 6.79 -17.52 5.62
CA GLY A 105 8.14 -18.06 5.49
C GLY A 105 8.85 -17.61 4.21
N GLY A 106 8.51 -16.43 3.70
CA GLY A 106 9.06 -15.89 2.45
C GLY A 106 8.58 -16.58 1.16
N VAL A 107 7.55 -17.43 1.21
CA VAL A 107 6.99 -18.09 0.01
C VAL A 107 5.48 -17.90 -0.08
N ILE A 108 4.95 -17.82 -1.30
CA ILE A 108 3.52 -17.69 -1.58
C ILE A 108 2.81 -18.97 -1.13
N ARG A 109 1.80 -18.79 -0.27
CA ARG A 109 0.88 -19.83 0.21
C ARG A 109 -0.52 -19.68 -0.40
N MET A 110 -0.88 -18.48 -0.85
CA MET A 110 -2.16 -18.23 -1.53
C MET A 110 -1.99 -17.03 -2.45
N GLU A 111 -2.56 -17.12 -3.64
CA GLU A 111 -2.63 -16.02 -4.59
C GLU A 111 -3.93 -16.15 -5.40
N HIS A 112 -4.82 -15.19 -5.20
CA HIS A 112 -6.14 -15.16 -5.84
C HIS A 112 -6.41 -13.78 -6.43
N TYR A 113 -7.05 -13.80 -7.59
CA TYR A 113 -7.53 -12.62 -8.30
C TYR A 113 -9.01 -12.82 -8.64
N ALA A 114 -9.79 -11.75 -8.54
CA ALA A 114 -11.22 -11.77 -8.78
C ALA A 114 -11.68 -10.51 -9.51
N HIS A 115 -12.96 -10.48 -9.89
CA HIS A 115 -13.58 -9.33 -10.56
C HIS A 115 -12.84 -8.87 -11.82
N GLY A 116 -12.41 -9.84 -12.63
CA GLY A 116 -11.69 -9.64 -13.88
C GLY A 116 -10.22 -9.28 -13.73
N ALA A 117 -9.68 -9.27 -12.51
CA ALA A 117 -8.26 -9.06 -12.25
C ALA A 117 -7.42 -10.31 -12.51
N ASP A 118 -6.13 -10.11 -12.75
CA ASP A 118 -5.11 -11.15 -12.91
C ASP A 118 -3.74 -10.67 -12.41
N GLU A 119 -2.71 -11.50 -12.57
CA GLU A 119 -1.34 -11.20 -12.14
C GLU A 119 -0.70 -9.98 -12.80
N SER A 120 -1.22 -9.54 -13.95
CA SER A 120 -0.73 -8.36 -14.67
C SER A 120 -1.49 -7.08 -14.31
N SER A 121 -2.59 -7.19 -13.56
CA SER A 121 -3.41 -6.05 -13.13
C SER A 121 -2.64 -5.17 -12.14
N ARG A 122 -2.66 -3.85 -12.36
CA ARG A 122 -2.12 -2.86 -11.42
C ARG A 122 -3.24 -2.31 -10.54
N PHE A 123 -3.12 -2.44 -9.24
CA PHE A 123 -4.14 -1.97 -8.30
C PHE A 123 -3.72 -0.66 -7.67
N ILE A 124 -4.64 0.29 -7.57
CA ILE A 124 -4.43 1.54 -6.83
C ILE A 124 -4.27 1.25 -5.33
N SER A 125 -3.17 1.74 -4.74
CA SER A 125 -2.82 1.58 -3.32
C SER A 125 -3.74 2.33 -2.36
N GLN A 126 -4.36 3.41 -2.85
CA GLN A 126 -4.91 4.45 -2.00
C GLN A 126 -3.87 4.86 -0.93
N SER A 127 -4.25 4.90 0.35
CA SER A 127 -3.33 5.32 1.42
C SER A 127 -2.21 4.32 1.75
N VAL A 128 -2.15 3.12 1.15
CA VAL A 128 -0.94 2.27 1.27
C VAL A 128 0.31 3.00 0.73
N ALA A 129 0.13 3.96 -0.20
CA ALA A 129 1.18 4.87 -0.66
C ALA A 129 1.91 5.61 0.49
N LYS A 130 1.20 5.95 1.58
CA LYS A 130 1.79 6.65 2.73
C LYS A 130 2.89 5.84 3.41
N SER A 131 2.68 4.54 3.52
CA SER A 131 3.65 3.61 4.10
C SER A 131 4.88 3.43 3.18
N VAL A 132 4.71 3.55 1.86
CA VAL A 132 5.82 3.60 0.89
C VAL A 132 6.61 4.90 1.07
N VAL A 133 5.94 6.05 1.19
CA VAL A 133 6.60 7.35 1.47
C VAL A 133 7.38 7.31 2.79
N SER A 134 6.81 6.76 3.86
CA SER A 134 7.54 6.55 5.12
C SER A 134 8.77 5.68 4.96
N THR A 135 8.66 4.59 4.21
CA THR A 135 9.80 3.70 3.92
C THR A 135 10.89 4.43 3.14
N LEU A 136 10.53 5.33 2.22
CA LEU A 136 11.48 6.18 1.51
C LEU A 136 12.19 7.18 2.41
N ILE A 137 11.55 7.68 3.48
CA ILE A 137 12.24 8.50 4.50
C ILE A 137 13.34 7.69 5.18
N GLY A 138 13.03 6.45 5.59
CA GLY A 138 14.03 5.52 6.11
C GLY A 138 15.16 5.29 5.13
N ARG A 139 14.84 5.08 3.85
CA ARG A 139 15.84 4.92 2.80
C ARG A 139 16.71 6.17 2.58
N ALA A 140 16.11 7.35 2.61
CA ALA A 140 16.83 8.62 2.51
C ALA A 140 17.79 8.84 3.69
N ILE A 141 17.44 8.37 4.89
CA ILE A 141 18.35 8.34 6.05
C ILE A 141 19.49 7.34 5.81
N GLN A 142 19.19 6.13 5.33
CA GLN A 142 20.20 5.12 4.99
C GLN A 142 21.20 5.63 3.94
N ASP A 143 20.75 6.44 2.99
CA ASP A 143 21.58 7.04 1.93
C ASP A 143 22.27 8.35 2.39
N GLY A 144 22.00 8.83 3.61
CA GLY A 144 22.59 10.06 4.16
C GLY A 144 22.02 11.36 3.59
N LEU A 145 20.86 11.31 2.95
CA LEU A 145 20.13 12.48 2.43
C LEU A 145 19.36 13.21 3.53
N ILE A 146 18.94 12.48 4.57
CA ILE A 146 18.32 12.99 5.80
C ILE A 146 19.20 12.55 6.98
N GLU A 147 19.52 13.48 7.88
CA GLU A 147 20.36 13.18 9.05
C GLU A 147 19.59 12.46 10.16
N SER A 148 18.40 12.95 10.53
CA SER A 148 17.54 12.29 11.53
C SER A 148 16.06 12.61 11.31
N VAL A 149 15.17 11.73 11.79
CA VAL A 149 13.73 12.04 11.92
C VAL A 149 13.46 13.14 12.96
N ASP A 150 14.42 13.43 13.84
CA ASP A 150 14.33 14.54 14.80
C ASP A 150 14.58 15.91 14.15
N ASP A 151 15.13 15.95 12.94
CA ASP A 151 15.33 17.21 12.23
C ASP A 151 13.99 17.86 11.92
N PRO A 152 13.93 19.20 11.94
CA PRO A 152 12.74 19.90 11.50
C PRO A 152 12.60 19.77 9.97
N ILE A 153 11.38 19.55 9.49
CA ILE A 153 11.09 19.27 8.07
C ILE A 153 11.50 20.44 7.15
N ASP A 154 11.40 21.68 7.64
CA ASP A 154 11.78 22.89 6.92
C ASP A 154 13.29 23.07 6.72
N ARG A 155 14.13 22.26 7.40
CA ARG A 155 15.56 22.11 7.10
C ARG A 155 15.77 21.59 5.68
N TYR A 156 14.89 20.71 5.22
CA TYR A 156 14.98 20.03 3.93
C TYR A 156 14.04 20.61 2.89
N VAL A 157 12.94 21.24 3.34
CA VAL A 157 12.00 21.97 2.48
C VAL A 157 11.91 23.43 2.93
N PRO A 158 12.84 24.31 2.51
CA PRO A 158 12.89 25.69 3.01
C PRO A 158 11.61 26.50 2.83
N ALA A 159 10.77 26.14 1.85
CA ALA A 159 9.46 26.77 1.64
C ALA A 159 8.51 26.57 2.84
N LEU A 160 8.62 25.45 3.56
CA LEU A 160 7.79 25.14 4.73
C LEU A 160 8.14 25.97 5.98
N ALA A 161 9.28 26.69 5.97
CA ALA A 161 9.65 27.60 7.06
C ALA A 161 8.68 28.77 7.26
N GLN A 162 7.79 29.01 6.29
CA GLN A 162 6.76 30.05 6.33
C GLN A 162 5.34 29.51 6.58
N SER A 163 5.19 28.22 6.88
CA SER A 163 3.89 27.58 7.12
C SER A 163 3.79 27.00 8.54
N ALA A 164 2.68 26.32 8.83
CA ALA A 164 2.50 25.61 10.10
C ALA A 164 3.49 24.44 10.31
N TYR A 165 4.26 24.07 9.28
CA TYR A 165 5.33 23.07 9.37
C TYR A 165 6.67 23.63 9.86
N ALA A 166 6.80 24.94 10.04
CA ALA A 166 8.04 25.57 10.50
C ALA A 166 8.53 24.96 11.82
N GLY A 167 9.76 24.43 11.82
CA GLY A 167 10.36 23.75 12.98
C GLY A 167 9.72 22.43 13.40
N VAL A 168 8.76 21.88 12.65
CA VAL A 168 8.09 20.61 12.99
C VAL A 168 9.03 19.44 12.70
N PRO A 169 9.34 18.56 13.68
CA PRO A 169 10.18 17.39 13.44
C PRO A 169 9.58 16.44 12.39
N ILE A 170 10.41 15.85 11.52
CA ILE A 170 9.97 14.83 10.55
C ILE A 170 9.24 13.68 11.25
N GLU A 171 9.69 13.29 12.45
CA GLU A 171 9.04 12.28 13.28
C GLU A 171 7.58 12.64 13.61
N ALA A 172 7.30 13.92 13.93
CA ALA A 172 5.95 14.37 14.24
C ALA A 172 5.03 14.25 13.01
N VAL A 173 5.56 14.57 11.82
CA VAL A 173 4.85 14.42 10.54
C VAL A 173 4.61 12.94 10.22
N LEU A 174 5.62 12.09 10.37
CA LEU A 174 5.49 10.63 10.21
C LEU A 174 4.44 10.03 11.16
N GLN A 175 4.26 10.59 12.35
CA GLN A 175 3.28 10.16 13.36
C GLN A 175 1.88 10.78 13.18
N MET A 176 1.60 11.49 12.08
CA MET A 176 0.34 12.22 11.90
C MET A 176 0.04 13.15 13.09
N SER A 177 1.10 13.76 13.63
CA SER A 177 1.08 14.56 14.85
C SER A 177 1.83 15.88 14.64
N SER A 178 1.85 16.40 13.40
CA SER A 178 2.50 17.66 13.03
C SER A 178 1.93 18.88 13.77
N GLY A 179 0.63 18.83 14.09
CA GLY A 179 -0.10 19.92 14.73
C GLY A 179 -0.67 20.95 13.75
N ILE A 180 -0.61 20.71 12.43
CA ILE A 180 -1.33 21.54 11.45
C ILE A 180 -2.84 21.36 11.60
N ALA A 181 -3.62 22.42 11.35
CA ALA A 181 -5.07 22.36 11.28
C ALA A 181 -5.48 21.78 9.92
N TYR A 182 -6.07 20.59 9.94
CA TYR A 182 -6.45 19.86 8.74
C TYR A 182 -7.67 18.97 9.00
N ASP A 183 -8.61 18.97 8.07
CA ASP A 183 -9.84 18.18 8.09
C ASP A 183 -9.79 17.03 7.06
N GLU A 184 -9.70 15.78 7.54
CA GLU A 184 -9.69 14.54 6.74
C GLU A 184 -11.06 13.82 6.74
N ASP A 185 -12.13 14.58 6.48
CA ASP A 185 -13.47 14.02 6.31
C ASP A 185 -13.76 13.76 4.81
N TYR A 186 -13.82 12.48 4.41
CA TYR A 186 -14.08 12.06 3.03
C TYR A 186 -15.53 12.31 2.58
N ASP A 187 -16.46 12.46 3.52
CA ASP A 187 -17.88 12.70 3.25
C ASP A 187 -18.22 14.20 3.17
N ALA A 188 -17.35 15.06 3.73
CA ALA A 188 -17.51 16.51 3.68
C ALA A 188 -16.84 17.13 2.45
N TRP A 189 -17.66 17.65 1.52
CA TRP A 189 -17.19 18.37 0.31
C TRP A 189 -16.18 19.51 0.55
N ASN A 190 -16.25 20.14 1.73
CA ASN A 190 -15.41 21.27 2.12
C ASN A 190 -14.23 20.90 3.03
N SER A 191 -14.04 19.62 3.35
CA SER A 191 -12.86 19.15 4.06
C SER A 191 -11.60 19.43 3.24
N ASP A 192 -10.45 19.41 3.91
CA ASP A 192 -9.18 19.71 3.26
C ASP A 192 -8.76 18.58 2.31
N ILE A 193 -9.03 17.31 2.67
CA ILE A 193 -8.77 16.17 1.79
C ILE A 193 -9.61 16.24 0.51
N SER A 194 -10.90 16.58 0.63
CA SER A 194 -11.81 16.72 -0.51
C SER A 194 -11.42 17.89 -1.42
N LYS A 195 -10.95 19.00 -0.86
CA LYS A 195 -10.43 20.15 -1.61
C LYS A 195 -9.12 19.81 -2.34
N MET A 196 -8.15 19.23 -1.64
CA MET A 196 -6.87 18.81 -2.24
C MET A 196 -7.13 17.85 -3.40
N TRP A 197 -7.94 16.83 -3.19
CA TRP A 197 -8.31 15.87 -4.21
C TRP A 197 -8.97 16.55 -5.42
N ARG A 198 -10.01 17.36 -5.20
CA ARG A 198 -10.74 18.01 -6.29
C ARG A 198 -9.88 19.01 -7.06
N GLU A 199 -9.18 19.89 -6.38
CA GLU A 199 -8.46 20.99 -7.04
C GLU A 199 -7.15 20.55 -7.68
N SER A 200 -6.42 19.63 -7.03
CA SER A 200 -5.15 19.12 -7.54
C SER A 200 -5.30 17.82 -8.32
N GLY A 201 -6.06 16.85 -7.82
CA GLY A 201 -6.17 15.52 -8.44
C GLY A 201 -7.17 15.42 -9.59
N GLU A 202 -8.30 16.13 -9.53
CA GLU A 202 -9.31 16.07 -10.59
C GLU A 202 -9.22 17.25 -11.57
N LEU A 203 -9.14 18.47 -11.05
CA LEU A 203 -9.22 19.69 -11.85
C LEU A 203 -7.85 20.21 -12.31
N HIS A 204 -6.77 19.81 -11.64
CA HIS A 204 -5.39 20.26 -11.90
C HIS A 204 -5.26 21.80 -11.91
N VAL A 205 -6.02 22.51 -11.04
CA VAL A 205 -6.06 23.98 -10.97
C VAL A 205 -5.23 24.56 -9.84
N THR A 206 -4.87 23.73 -8.85
CA THR A 206 -4.09 24.14 -7.70
C THR A 206 -2.92 23.15 -7.51
N PRO A 207 -1.66 23.61 -7.52
CA PRO A 207 -0.52 22.73 -7.24
C PRO A 207 -0.63 22.09 -5.85
N ILE A 208 -0.45 20.78 -5.73
CA ILE A 208 -0.76 20.05 -4.48
C ILE A 208 0.05 20.57 -3.28
N ASN A 209 1.30 20.98 -3.50
CA ASN A 209 2.18 21.47 -2.44
C ASN A 209 1.81 22.89 -1.95
N SER A 210 1.02 23.67 -2.68
CA SER A 210 0.64 25.02 -2.22
C SER A 210 -0.31 24.98 -1.02
N PHE A 211 -1.14 23.94 -0.90
CA PHE A 211 -2.01 23.73 0.26
C PHE A 211 -1.21 23.70 1.58
N LEU A 212 -0.02 23.07 1.56
CA LEU A 212 0.84 22.94 2.73
C LEU A 212 1.34 24.28 3.28
N LEU A 213 1.29 25.34 2.49
CA LEU A 213 1.69 26.69 2.87
C LEU A 213 0.54 27.50 3.49
N GLU A 214 -0.71 27.04 3.32
CA GLU A 214 -1.91 27.77 3.74
C GLU A 214 -2.48 27.28 5.09
N TYR A 215 -2.17 26.05 5.49
CA TYR A 215 -2.67 25.49 6.74
C TYR A 215 -2.17 26.26 7.98
N GLY A 216 -3.08 26.43 8.94
CA GLY A 216 -2.77 26.96 10.27
C GLY A 216 -2.27 25.89 11.22
N THR A 217 -2.04 26.26 12.48
CA THR A 217 -1.65 25.35 13.56
C THR A 217 -2.85 25.10 14.49
N GLU A 218 -3.19 23.84 14.73
CA GLU A 218 -4.22 23.43 15.71
C GLU A 218 -3.62 23.01 17.06
N ALA A 219 -2.41 22.44 17.03
CA ALA A 219 -1.74 21.90 18.19
C ALA A 219 -0.22 22.05 18.06
N ARG A 220 0.50 21.88 19.17
CA ARG A 220 1.96 21.70 19.11
C ARG A 220 2.29 20.34 18.47
N PRO A 221 3.48 20.17 17.85
CA PRO A 221 3.96 18.87 17.41
C PRO A 221 3.89 17.82 18.53
N TYR A 222 3.49 16.60 18.18
CA TYR A 222 3.21 15.48 19.09
C TYR A 222 2.04 15.71 20.07
N GLY A 223 1.31 16.82 19.96
CA GLY A 223 0.25 17.18 20.89
C GLY A 223 -0.99 16.30 20.74
N VAL A 224 -1.38 16.03 19.50
CA VAL A 224 -2.54 15.22 19.13
C VAL A 224 -2.19 14.40 17.90
N TYR A 225 -2.77 13.20 17.81
CA TYR A 225 -2.85 12.46 16.56
C TYR A 225 -4.02 13.02 15.74
N ASN A 226 -3.81 13.22 14.45
CA ASN A 226 -4.85 13.57 13.48
C ASN A 226 -4.36 13.09 12.10
N TYR A 227 -5.03 12.07 11.54
CA TYR A 227 -4.67 11.45 10.26
C TYR A 227 -4.82 12.44 9.10
N LYS A 228 -3.74 12.66 8.33
CA LYS A 228 -3.63 13.77 7.37
C LYS A 228 -2.91 13.37 6.08
N GLY A 229 -3.58 13.51 4.94
CA GLY A 229 -2.94 13.44 3.62
C GLY A 229 -1.88 14.52 3.44
N ALA A 230 -2.07 15.71 4.04
CA ALA A 230 -1.10 16.79 3.98
C ALA A 230 0.25 16.44 4.63
N ASP A 231 0.27 15.70 5.75
CA ASP A 231 1.51 15.30 6.41
C ASP A 231 2.32 14.39 5.48
N THR A 232 1.69 13.41 4.82
CA THR A 232 2.38 12.58 3.82
C THR A 232 2.81 13.38 2.58
N GLN A 233 2.01 14.35 2.12
CA GLN A 233 2.41 15.21 1.01
C GLN A 233 3.67 16.01 1.33
N ALA A 234 3.77 16.54 2.56
CA ALA A 234 4.97 17.23 3.01
C ALA A 234 6.21 16.32 3.03
N LEU A 235 6.04 15.06 3.46
CA LEU A 235 7.10 14.04 3.37
C LEU A 235 7.50 13.71 1.93
N GLY A 236 6.52 13.59 1.02
CA GLY A 236 6.76 13.40 -0.41
C GLY A 236 7.54 14.56 -1.03
N TRP A 237 7.18 15.80 -0.68
CA TRP A 237 7.93 16.98 -1.12
C TRP A 237 9.36 16.98 -0.56
N LEU A 238 9.54 16.66 0.72
CA LEU A 238 10.86 16.50 1.32
C LEU A 238 11.72 15.51 0.54
N LEU A 239 11.18 14.33 0.22
CA LEU A 239 11.91 13.31 -0.53
C LEU A 239 12.37 13.81 -1.91
N SER A 240 11.51 14.57 -2.60
CA SER A 240 11.88 15.18 -3.88
C SER A 240 12.99 16.22 -3.75
N GLU A 241 12.94 17.07 -2.71
CA GLU A 241 13.98 18.08 -2.45
C GLU A 241 15.35 17.44 -2.14
N VAL A 242 15.38 16.45 -1.24
CA VAL A 242 16.66 15.85 -0.80
C VAL A 242 17.28 14.91 -1.84
N SER A 243 16.45 14.27 -2.67
CA SER A 243 16.92 13.40 -3.75
C SER A 243 17.28 14.17 -5.04
N GLY A 244 16.69 15.35 -5.24
CA GLY A 244 16.74 16.08 -6.51
C GLY A 244 16.01 15.35 -7.64
N MET A 245 15.10 14.43 -7.31
CA MET A 245 14.30 13.64 -8.24
C MET A 245 12.81 13.86 -7.99
N SER A 246 11.96 13.52 -8.95
CA SER A 246 10.54 13.32 -8.65
C SER A 246 10.36 12.13 -7.70
N LEU A 247 9.23 12.08 -7.00
CA LEU A 247 8.96 11.00 -6.05
C LEU A 247 8.92 9.64 -6.77
N SER A 248 8.35 9.56 -7.97
CA SER A 248 8.32 8.32 -8.78
C SER A 248 9.72 7.85 -9.20
N ASN A 249 10.60 8.79 -9.57
CA ASN A 249 11.98 8.45 -9.93
C ASN A 249 12.78 8.02 -8.70
N TYR A 250 12.58 8.69 -7.57
CA TYR A 250 13.23 8.32 -6.33
C TYR A 250 12.77 6.93 -5.85
N VAL A 251 11.47 6.63 -5.84
CA VAL A 251 11.00 5.29 -5.46
C VAL A 251 11.49 4.20 -6.42
N SER A 252 11.54 4.48 -7.73
CA SER A 252 12.14 3.58 -8.72
C SER A 252 13.58 3.22 -8.34
N GLN A 253 14.43 4.23 -8.17
CA GLN A 253 15.85 4.03 -7.88
C GLN A 253 16.10 3.45 -6.48
N ALA A 254 15.37 3.95 -5.48
CA ALA A 254 15.65 3.72 -4.08
C ALA A 254 15.03 2.42 -3.57
N LEU A 255 13.87 2.01 -4.08
CA LEU A 255 13.15 0.81 -3.63
C LEU A 255 12.79 -0.15 -4.77
N TRP A 256 12.16 0.32 -5.85
CA TRP A 256 11.58 -0.54 -6.88
C TRP A 256 12.62 -1.42 -7.59
N GLN A 257 13.68 -0.81 -8.13
CA GLN A 257 14.76 -1.55 -8.79
C GLN A 257 15.57 -2.41 -7.79
N PRO A 258 15.97 -1.91 -6.60
CA PRO A 258 16.72 -2.73 -5.64
C PRO A 258 15.93 -3.93 -5.07
N LEU A 259 14.60 -3.85 -4.99
CA LEU A 259 13.75 -4.95 -4.57
C LEU A 259 13.50 -5.98 -5.68
N GLY A 260 13.89 -5.66 -6.93
CA GLY A 260 13.58 -6.50 -8.09
C GLY A 260 12.08 -6.62 -8.29
N MET A 261 11.34 -5.51 -8.23
CA MET A 261 9.91 -5.51 -8.52
C MET A 261 9.65 -6.09 -9.93
N GLU A 262 8.52 -6.77 -10.09
CA GLU A 262 8.23 -7.55 -11.29
C GLU A 262 7.58 -6.74 -12.41
N ALA A 263 6.89 -5.65 -12.07
CA ALA A 263 6.25 -4.77 -13.02
C ALA A 263 6.61 -3.30 -12.78
N ASP A 264 6.53 -2.51 -13.85
CA ASP A 264 6.51 -1.06 -13.70
C ASP A 264 5.25 -0.65 -12.94
N ALA A 265 5.42 0.25 -11.98
CA ALA A 265 4.33 0.88 -11.26
C ALA A 265 4.05 2.28 -11.83
N SER A 266 3.09 2.99 -11.26
CA SER A 266 2.81 4.37 -11.61
C SER A 266 2.37 5.17 -10.39
N TRP A 267 2.62 6.48 -10.39
CA TRP A 267 2.13 7.38 -9.36
C TRP A 267 1.28 8.50 -9.96
N MET A 268 0.08 8.72 -9.43
CA MET A 268 -0.81 9.82 -9.81
C MET A 268 -0.17 11.19 -9.57
N LEU A 269 -0.42 12.10 -10.52
CA LEU A 269 0.08 13.47 -10.53
C LEU A 269 -1.04 14.49 -10.28
N ASP A 270 -0.67 15.66 -9.78
CA ASP A 270 -1.55 16.83 -9.62
C ASP A 270 -1.76 17.66 -10.90
N GLY A 271 -1.30 17.12 -12.04
CA GLY A 271 -1.14 17.85 -13.28
C GLY A 271 -0.62 16.99 -14.43
N TYR A 272 -0.25 17.64 -15.53
CA TYR A 272 0.28 16.97 -16.71
C TYR A 272 1.74 17.34 -16.97
N GLY A 273 2.50 16.40 -17.54
CA GLY A 273 3.87 16.64 -17.98
C GLY A 273 4.92 16.48 -16.87
N GLU A 274 6.15 16.86 -17.21
CA GLU A 274 7.32 16.60 -16.36
C GLU A 274 7.33 17.44 -15.07
N ASP A 275 6.72 18.63 -15.10
CA ASP A 275 6.67 19.56 -13.95
C ASP A 275 5.57 19.21 -12.93
N ALA A 276 4.70 18.24 -13.23
CA ALA A 276 3.62 17.85 -12.31
C ALA A 276 4.18 17.09 -11.09
N THR A 277 3.51 17.23 -9.95
CA THR A 277 3.93 16.66 -8.67
C THR A 277 3.11 15.43 -8.33
N GLU A 278 3.74 14.38 -7.80
CA GLU A 278 3.03 13.23 -7.27
C GLU A 278 2.13 13.60 -6.09
N ILE A 279 0.91 13.06 -6.10
CA ILE A 279 0.00 13.12 -4.95
C ILE A 279 0.43 12.03 -3.97
N ALA A 280 1.38 12.35 -3.11
CA ALA A 280 2.18 11.38 -2.34
C ALA A 280 1.38 10.59 -1.30
N PHE A 281 0.24 11.11 -0.83
CA PHE A 281 -0.61 10.45 0.16
C PHE A 281 -1.52 9.36 -0.40
N THR A 282 -1.56 9.20 -1.74
CA THR A 282 -2.34 8.19 -2.46
C THR A 282 -1.64 7.85 -3.79
N GLY A 283 -2.33 7.28 -4.76
CA GLY A 283 -1.97 7.43 -6.18
C GLY A 283 -0.95 6.44 -6.73
N LEU A 284 -0.29 5.64 -5.89
CA LEU A 284 0.62 4.59 -6.33
C LEU A 284 -0.19 3.38 -6.83
N SER A 285 0.07 2.90 -8.04
CA SER A 285 -0.52 1.66 -8.57
C SER A 285 0.55 0.65 -8.90
N ALA A 286 0.40 -0.58 -8.40
CA ALA A 286 1.35 -1.68 -8.60
C ALA A 286 0.64 -3.03 -8.72
N VAL A 287 1.34 -4.04 -9.23
CA VAL A 287 0.83 -5.42 -9.23
C VAL A 287 0.85 -6.01 -7.83
N LEU A 288 -0.02 -6.99 -7.58
CA LEU A 288 -0.24 -7.56 -6.24
C LEU A 288 1.05 -8.11 -5.60
N ARG A 289 1.87 -8.81 -6.39
CA ARG A 289 3.14 -9.39 -5.91
C ARG A 289 4.18 -8.34 -5.51
N ASP A 290 4.15 -7.15 -6.10
CA ASP A 290 5.07 -6.05 -5.75
C ASP A 290 4.69 -5.36 -4.43
N TYR A 291 3.39 -5.28 -4.11
CA TYR A 291 2.96 -4.98 -2.74
C TYR A 291 3.42 -6.09 -1.77
N GLY A 292 3.44 -7.35 -2.21
CA GLY A 292 3.96 -8.48 -1.43
C GLY A 292 5.47 -8.35 -1.14
N ARG A 293 6.27 -8.00 -2.15
CA ARG A 293 7.71 -7.70 -1.99
C ARG A 293 7.96 -6.52 -1.05
N PHE A 294 7.13 -5.47 -1.15
CA PHE A 294 7.16 -4.36 -0.21
C PHE A 294 6.87 -4.82 1.24
N GLY A 295 5.82 -5.63 1.44
CA GLY A 295 5.52 -6.22 2.74
C GLY A 295 6.67 -7.10 3.28
N LEU A 296 7.30 -7.89 2.42
CA LEU A 296 8.46 -8.71 2.78
C LEU A 296 9.70 -7.90 3.14
N LEU A 297 9.96 -6.77 2.48
CA LEU A 297 11.03 -5.85 2.88
C LEU A 297 10.81 -5.38 4.32
N MET A 298 9.57 -5.05 4.67
CA MET A 298 9.21 -4.60 6.00
C MET A 298 9.30 -5.75 7.01
N ALA A 299 8.80 -6.94 6.69
CA ALA A 299 8.95 -8.13 7.53
C ALA A 299 10.42 -8.46 7.85
N GLN A 300 11.34 -8.14 6.93
CA GLN A 300 12.79 -8.39 7.05
C GLN A 300 13.60 -7.22 7.61
N ASP A 301 12.97 -6.26 8.30
CA ASP A 301 13.63 -5.06 8.87
C ASP A 301 14.48 -4.29 7.84
N GLY A 302 13.95 -4.14 6.61
CA GLY A 302 14.61 -3.41 5.54
C GLY A 302 15.80 -4.14 4.91
N LEU A 303 16.00 -5.42 5.22
CA LEU A 303 17.00 -6.28 4.57
C LEU A 303 16.37 -6.98 3.36
N TRP A 304 17.04 -6.91 2.22
CA TRP A 304 16.63 -7.61 1.00
C TRP A 304 17.82 -8.31 0.36
N GLU A 305 17.75 -9.64 0.21
CA GLU A 305 18.82 -10.46 -0.37
C GLU A 305 20.22 -10.18 0.22
N GLY A 306 20.29 -9.93 1.53
CA GLY A 306 21.53 -9.62 2.24
C GLY A 306 22.02 -8.18 2.08
N ARG A 307 21.33 -7.33 1.30
CA ARG A 307 21.56 -5.89 1.21
C ARG A 307 20.60 -5.14 2.11
N ARG A 308 21.14 -4.26 2.95
CA ARG A 308 20.33 -3.38 3.79
C ARG A 308 19.85 -2.18 2.96
N LEU A 309 18.54 -2.06 2.79
CA LEU A 309 17.90 -0.92 2.12
C LEU A 309 17.43 0.14 3.12
N LEU A 310 17.11 -0.24 4.36
CA LEU A 310 16.69 0.70 5.42
C LEU A 310 17.64 0.62 6.62
N PRO A 311 17.74 1.66 7.47
CA PRO A 311 18.56 1.61 8.67
C PRO A 311 18.18 0.41 9.54
N GLU A 312 19.16 -0.17 10.22
CA GLU A 312 18.90 -1.29 11.13
C GLU A 312 17.90 -0.87 12.22
N GLY A 313 16.83 -1.66 12.37
CA GLY A 313 15.75 -1.36 13.29
C GLY A 313 14.79 -0.26 12.84
N TRP A 314 14.85 0.19 11.58
CA TRP A 314 13.89 1.14 11.03
C TRP A 314 12.47 0.61 11.11
N VAL A 315 12.22 -0.65 10.76
CA VAL A 315 10.85 -1.18 10.74
C VAL A 315 10.26 -1.16 12.14
N ARG A 316 11.03 -1.57 13.15
CA ARG A 316 10.61 -1.45 14.56
C ARG A 316 10.32 0.00 14.96
N GLN A 317 11.14 0.96 14.53
CA GLN A 317 10.85 2.38 14.79
C GLN A 317 9.58 2.84 14.07
N ALA A 318 9.28 2.26 12.90
CA ALA A 318 8.11 2.57 12.12
C ALA A 318 6.83 1.85 12.57
N SER A 319 6.94 0.75 13.33
CA SER A 319 5.79 -0.07 13.71
C SER A 319 5.55 -0.18 15.22
N VAL A 320 6.40 0.41 16.07
CA VAL A 320 6.20 0.45 17.52
C VAL A 320 5.84 1.87 17.96
N PRO A 321 4.59 2.09 18.44
CA PRO A 321 4.14 3.39 18.94
C PRO A 321 5.05 3.93 20.03
N SER A 322 5.67 5.06 19.74
CA SER A 322 6.72 5.66 20.59
C SER A 322 6.21 6.76 21.52
N ARG A 323 4.96 7.22 21.34
CA ARG A 323 4.38 8.33 22.09
C ARG A 323 2.93 8.08 22.50
N PRO A 324 2.40 8.73 23.56
CA PRO A 324 1.07 8.44 24.11
C PRO A 324 -0.09 8.64 23.12
N GLN A 325 -0.02 9.64 22.25
CA GLN A 325 -1.10 9.99 21.33
C GLN A 325 -1.24 9.02 20.15
N VAL A 326 -0.24 8.16 19.94
CA VAL A 326 -0.23 7.17 18.86
C VAL A 326 -0.30 5.71 19.34
N GLN A 327 -0.49 5.50 20.65
CA GLN A 327 -0.64 4.15 21.21
C GLN A 327 -1.97 3.50 20.75
N PRO A 328 -2.05 2.16 20.70
CA PRO A 328 -3.31 1.45 20.49
C PRO A 328 -4.41 1.91 21.45
N GLY A 329 -5.62 2.12 20.91
CA GLY A 329 -6.78 2.61 21.65
C GLY A 329 -6.72 4.11 22.02
N ARG A 330 -5.80 4.89 21.43
CA ARG A 330 -5.62 6.33 21.73
C ARG A 330 -5.87 7.26 20.55
N LEU A 331 -6.02 6.74 19.33
CA LEU A 331 -6.20 7.54 18.12
C LEU A 331 -7.60 8.17 18.09
N TYR A 332 -8.63 7.32 18.20
CA TYR A 332 -10.05 7.69 18.20
C TYR A 332 -10.79 6.89 19.28
N GLU A 333 -11.92 7.41 19.76
CA GLU A 333 -12.75 6.67 20.72
C GLU A 333 -13.36 5.43 20.05
N GLY A 334 -13.15 4.26 20.64
CA GLY A 334 -13.66 2.99 20.11
C GLY A 334 -12.81 2.34 19.01
N TYR A 335 -11.69 2.95 18.60
CA TYR A 335 -10.79 2.38 17.60
C TYR A 335 -9.52 1.84 18.26
N ASP A 336 -9.29 0.54 18.14
CA ASP A 336 -8.27 -0.17 18.91
C ASP A 336 -6.84 -0.01 18.36
N LEU A 337 -6.68 0.36 17.09
CA LEU A 337 -5.35 0.46 16.49
C LEU A 337 -4.54 1.62 17.05
N GLY A 338 -3.23 1.44 17.05
CA GLY A 338 -2.23 2.48 17.21
C GLY A 338 -1.71 2.94 15.86
N TYR A 339 -0.77 3.87 15.89
CA TYR A 339 -0.11 4.38 14.69
C TYR A 339 1.37 4.60 14.94
N GLN A 340 2.20 4.39 13.92
CA GLN A 340 3.59 4.80 13.95
C GLN A 340 4.08 4.93 12.52
N TYR A 341 4.83 6.00 12.23
CA TYR A 341 5.45 6.31 10.92
C TYR A 341 4.67 5.85 9.68
N GLN A 342 3.42 6.28 9.54
CA GLN A 342 2.58 5.94 8.39
C GLN A 342 2.12 4.47 8.30
N TRP A 343 2.13 3.75 9.43
CA TRP A 343 1.63 2.39 9.59
C TRP A 343 0.62 2.33 10.75
N TRP A 344 -0.47 1.61 10.54
CA TRP A 344 -1.38 1.24 11.63
C TRP A 344 -0.80 0.07 12.40
N VAL A 345 -0.97 0.07 13.73
CA VAL A 345 -0.36 -0.91 14.62
C VAL A 345 -1.45 -1.62 15.40
N LEU A 346 -1.52 -2.94 15.26
CA LEU A 346 -2.50 -3.72 16.02
C LEU A 346 -2.02 -3.91 17.46
N PRO A 347 -2.93 -3.93 18.45
CA PRO A 347 -2.57 -4.27 19.81
C PRO A 347 -2.11 -5.74 19.90
N GLY A 348 -1.22 -6.02 20.85
CA GLY A 348 -0.76 -7.39 21.15
C GLY A 348 0.76 -7.55 21.09
N SER A 349 1.22 -8.79 21.30
CA SER A 349 2.65 -9.10 21.41
C SER A 349 3.29 -9.57 20.11
N ARG A 350 2.51 -9.86 19.06
CA ARG A 350 3.01 -10.31 17.75
C ARG A 350 3.68 -9.20 16.95
N GLY A 351 3.49 -7.94 17.35
CA GLY A 351 4.10 -6.79 16.69
C GLY A 351 3.53 -6.54 15.29
N ILE A 352 2.23 -6.81 15.12
CA ILE A 352 1.55 -6.70 13.84
C ILE A 352 1.36 -5.22 13.48
N PHE A 353 1.62 -4.90 12.22
CA PHE A 353 1.36 -3.59 11.64
C PHE A 353 0.84 -3.73 10.22
N THR A 354 0.09 -2.73 9.75
CA THR A 354 -0.54 -2.75 8.43
C THR A 354 -0.55 -1.37 7.78
N ALA A 355 -0.28 -1.35 6.48
CA ALA A 355 -0.62 -0.23 5.63
C ALA A 355 -2.10 -0.38 5.26
N GLN A 356 -2.85 0.71 5.26
CA GLN A 356 -4.26 0.69 4.87
C GLN A 356 -4.56 1.80 3.88
N GLY A 357 -5.41 1.48 2.91
CA GLY A 357 -6.00 2.40 1.97
C GLY A 357 -7.52 2.31 2.01
N VAL A 358 -8.18 3.45 1.76
CA VAL A 358 -9.64 3.49 1.61
C VAL A 358 -10.11 2.46 0.58
N ASN A 359 -11.37 2.05 0.71
CA ASN A 359 -11.99 1.06 -0.17
C ASN A 359 -11.35 -0.35 -0.12
N GLY A 360 -10.57 -0.64 0.93
CA GLY A 360 -10.13 -1.99 1.29
C GLY A 360 -8.74 -2.42 0.80
N GLN A 361 -7.77 -1.51 0.77
CA GLN A 361 -6.39 -1.84 0.38
C GLN A 361 -5.53 -2.12 1.63
N PHE A 362 -4.84 -3.26 1.67
CA PHE A 362 -4.04 -3.65 2.83
C PHE A 362 -2.68 -4.24 2.42
N VAL A 363 -1.64 -3.86 3.17
CA VAL A 363 -0.40 -4.63 3.28
C VAL A 363 -0.18 -4.89 4.76
N TYR A 364 -0.54 -6.10 5.20
CA TYR A 364 -0.51 -6.57 6.57
C TYR A 364 0.77 -7.37 6.81
N VAL A 365 1.46 -7.10 7.91
CA VAL A 365 2.69 -7.78 8.30
C VAL A 365 2.56 -8.25 9.74
N ASP A 366 2.70 -9.56 9.95
CA ASP A 366 2.81 -10.19 11.27
C ASP A 366 4.22 -10.80 11.41
N PRO A 367 5.16 -10.08 12.05
CA PRO A 367 6.50 -10.60 12.30
C PRO A 367 6.51 -11.81 13.24
N GLY A 368 5.52 -11.94 14.13
CA GLY A 368 5.42 -13.05 15.08
C GLY A 368 5.14 -14.38 14.38
N ALA A 369 4.35 -14.33 13.30
CA ALA A 369 3.95 -15.50 12.51
C ALA A 369 4.70 -15.63 11.16
N ASP A 370 5.71 -14.78 10.89
CA ASP A 370 6.41 -14.70 9.59
C ASP A 370 5.44 -14.65 8.39
N LEU A 371 4.41 -13.79 8.53
CA LEU A 371 3.27 -13.70 7.63
C LEU A 371 3.16 -12.29 7.02
N VAL A 372 2.98 -12.25 5.71
CA VAL A 372 2.62 -11.04 4.96
C VAL A 372 1.33 -11.34 4.19
N VAL A 373 0.33 -10.47 4.33
CA VAL A 373 -0.92 -10.57 3.57
C VAL A 373 -1.14 -9.25 2.83
N VAL A 374 -1.41 -9.35 1.53
CA VAL A 374 -1.80 -8.21 0.70
C VAL A 374 -3.21 -8.42 0.22
N GLN A 375 -4.03 -7.39 0.37
CA GLN A 375 -5.38 -7.34 -0.15
C GLN A 375 -5.59 -6.07 -0.96
N THR A 376 -6.23 -6.21 -2.12
CA THR A 376 -6.77 -5.10 -2.89
C THR A 376 -8.26 -5.32 -3.07
N ALA A 377 -9.06 -4.28 -2.91
CA ALA A 377 -10.52 -4.38 -2.97
C ALA A 377 -11.14 -3.12 -3.58
N ALA A 378 -12.45 -3.19 -3.82
CA ALA A 378 -13.25 -2.07 -4.27
C ALA A 378 -14.49 -1.92 -3.38
N TRP A 379 -14.31 -1.79 -2.06
CA TRP A 379 -15.42 -1.52 -1.14
C TRP A 379 -16.18 -0.27 -1.56
N THR A 380 -17.50 -0.30 -1.47
CA THR A 380 -18.34 0.82 -1.91
C THR A 380 -18.20 2.03 -1.01
N ASP A 381 -18.03 1.80 0.29
CA ASP A 381 -17.73 2.84 1.26
C ASP A 381 -16.21 3.04 1.35
N TRP A 382 -15.80 4.27 1.68
CA TRP A 382 -14.38 4.59 1.83
C TRP A 382 -13.74 3.84 3.02
N TRP A 383 -14.54 3.51 4.03
CA TRP A 383 -14.19 2.62 5.14
C TRP A 383 -15.40 1.75 5.51
N ASP A 384 -15.13 0.46 5.72
CA ASP A 384 -16.09 -0.54 6.17
C ASP A 384 -15.48 -1.27 7.37
N GLU A 385 -15.99 -0.96 8.57
CA GLU A 385 -15.50 -1.50 9.84
C GLU A 385 -15.67 -3.01 9.94
N ASP A 386 -16.78 -3.58 9.44
CA ASP A 386 -17.04 -5.02 9.49
C ASP A 386 -16.09 -5.78 8.55
N ALA A 387 -15.88 -5.25 7.34
CA ALA A 387 -14.94 -5.85 6.40
C ALA A 387 -13.48 -5.75 6.87
N GLU A 388 -13.11 -4.67 7.57
CA GLU A 388 -11.80 -4.51 8.21
C GLU A 388 -11.61 -5.53 9.36
N GLU A 389 -12.60 -5.65 10.26
CA GLU A 389 -12.56 -6.64 11.35
C GLU A 389 -12.48 -8.08 10.82
N GLU A 390 -13.24 -8.41 9.77
CA GLU A 390 -13.21 -9.71 9.12
C GLU A 390 -11.85 -10.00 8.47
N PHE A 391 -11.21 -8.99 7.86
CA PHE A 391 -9.84 -9.10 7.33
C PHE A 391 -8.85 -9.49 8.43
N TYR A 392 -8.91 -8.85 9.60
CA TYR A 392 -8.03 -9.22 10.70
C TYR A 392 -8.31 -10.61 11.25
N ALA A 393 -9.57 -10.98 11.42
CA ALA A 393 -9.96 -12.32 11.87
C ALA A 393 -9.46 -13.43 10.92
N LEU A 394 -9.56 -13.21 9.60
CA LEU A 394 -9.00 -14.10 8.59
C LEU A 394 -7.47 -14.24 8.76
N ASN A 395 -6.76 -13.13 8.96
CA ASN A 395 -5.31 -13.15 9.11
C ASN A 395 -4.86 -13.81 10.42
N GLU A 396 -5.64 -13.71 11.49
CA GLU A 396 -5.39 -14.49 12.72
C GLU A 396 -5.48 -15.98 12.46
N LEU A 397 -6.50 -16.45 11.73
CA LEU A 397 -6.58 -17.86 11.32
C LEU A 397 -5.38 -18.28 10.48
N LEU A 398 -5.02 -17.48 9.47
CA LEU A 398 -3.90 -17.80 8.57
C LEU A 398 -2.59 -17.95 9.35
N ALA A 399 -2.32 -17.05 10.30
CA ALA A 399 -1.18 -17.14 11.19
C ALA A 399 -1.19 -18.44 12.00
N GLU A 400 -2.30 -18.74 12.70
CA GLU A 400 -2.42 -19.97 13.48
C GLU A 400 -2.23 -21.23 12.62
N LEU A 401 -2.87 -21.31 11.47
CA LEU A 401 -2.80 -22.47 10.58
C LEU A 401 -1.37 -22.71 10.07
N LEU A 402 -0.71 -21.66 9.59
CA LEU A 402 0.59 -21.75 8.93
C LEU A 402 1.74 -22.00 9.91
N GLU A 403 1.63 -21.51 11.15
CA GLU A 403 2.54 -21.87 12.24
C GLU A 403 2.48 -23.38 12.54
N HIS A 404 1.27 -23.96 12.61
CA HIS A 404 1.09 -25.40 12.84
C HIS A 404 1.66 -26.25 11.70
N MET A 405 1.53 -25.79 10.45
CA MET A 405 2.08 -26.49 9.28
C MET A 405 3.61 -26.45 9.22
N SER A 406 4.25 -25.44 9.83
CA SER A 406 5.70 -25.25 9.78
C SER A 406 6.43 -25.91 10.95
N GLY A 407 5.70 -26.27 12.02
CA GLY A 407 6.23 -26.96 13.21
C GLY A 407 6.16 -28.49 13.18
N GLY A 408 5.63 -29.10 12.12
CA GLY A 408 5.55 -30.56 11.91
C GLY A 408 6.54 -31.04 10.86
#